data_AF-A0A150RLK8-F1
#
_entry.id   AF-A0A150RLK8-F1
#
_cell.length_a   1.000
_cell.length_b   1.000
_cell.length_c   1.000
_cell.angle_alpha   90.00
_cell.angle_beta   90.00
_cell.angle_gamma   90.00
#
_symmetry.space_group_name_H-M   'P 1'
#
loop_
_entity.id
_entity.type
_entity.pdbx_description
1 polymer ?
#
loop_
_entity_poly.entity_id
_entity_poly.type
_entity_poly.pdbx_seq_one_letter_code
_entity_poly.pdbx_strand_id
1 'polypeptide(L)'
;MVAQPFLDLLAKLRAFEVLVEKGDFSKAAVVAEDLQHIIESFDPRAYFPETFARFSALLSNHIDPLSEHLDDRESLAWKARSQFYRVDLDGFVRS
;
A
#
# COMPACT_ATOMS: atom_id res chain seq x y z
N MET A 1 -25.41 1.44 2.64
CA MET A 1 -24.32 1.47 3.64
C MET A 1 -23.09 0.90 2.96
N VAL A 2 -22.03 1.68 2.79
CA VAL A 2 -20.76 1.15 2.26
C VAL A 2 -20.09 0.40 3.41
N ALA A 3 -19.59 -0.81 3.16
CA ALA A 3 -18.93 -1.60 4.19
C ALA A 3 -17.59 -0.94 4.57
N GLN A 4 -17.32 -0.78 5.87
CA GLN A 4 -16.08 -0.18 6.38
C GLN A 4 -14.80 -0.76 5.76
N PRO A 5 -14.67 -2.09 5.57
CA PRO A 5 -13.46 -2.68 4.95
C PRO A 5 -13.18 -2.19 3.53
N PHE A 6 -14.23 -1.84 2.77
CA PHE A 6 -14.07 -1.32 1.42
C PHE A 6 -13.57 0.13 1.44
N LEU A 7 -14.04 0.96 2.38
CA LEU A 7 -13.52 2.32 2.55
C LEU A 7 -12.05 2.29 2.97
N ASP A 8 -11.68 1.39 3.87
CA ASP A 8 -10.30 1.22 4.30
C ASP A 8 -9.40 0.79 3.13
N LEU A 9 -9.86 -0.13 2.28
CA LEU A 9 -9.15 -0.54 1.06
C LEU A 9 -8.91 0.63 0.10
N LEU A 10 -9.93 1.47 -0.14
CA LEU A 10 -9.79 2.66 -0.96
C LEU A 10 -8.79 3.65 -0.36
N ALA A 11 -8.79 3.82 0.96
CA ALA A 11 -7.84 4.68 1.65
C ALA A 11 -6.40 4.17 1.48
N LYS A 12 -6.18 2.85 1.58
CA LYS A 12 -4.87 2.22 1.36
C LYS A 12 -4.37 2.39 -0.07
N LEU A 13 -5.24 2.18 -1.07
CA LEU A 13 -4.91 2.43 -2.48
C LEU A 13 -4.46 3.87 -2.69
N ARG A 14 -5.23 4.83 -2.17
CA ARG A 14 -4.87 6.26 -2.25
C ARG A 14 -3.57 6.59 -1.51
N ALA A 15 -3.35 6.00 -0.34
CA ALA A 15 -2.11 6.19 0.42
C ALA A 15 -0.89 5.72 -0.36
N PHE A 16 -0.97 4.55 -1.00
CA PHE A 16 0.10 4.05 -1.86
C PHE A 16 0.40 5.02 -3.02
N GLU A 17 -0.64 5.48 -3.72
CA GLU A 17 -0.48 6.43 -4.83
C GLU A 17 0.23 7.70 -4.38
N VAL A 18 -0.20 8.30 -3.27
CA VAL A 18 0.41 9.53 -2.73
C VAL A 18 1.88 9.31 -2.34
N LEU A 19 2.21 8.16 -1.75
CA LEU A 19 3.59 7.86 -1.33
C LEU A 19 4.51 7.66 -2.53
N VAL A 20 4.03 6.98 -3.58
CA VAL A 20 4.77 6.81 -4.84
C VAL A 20 4.98 8.16 -5.54
N GLU A 21 3.96 9.02 -5.60
CA GLU A 21 4.08 10.37 -6.16
C GLU A 21 5.09 11.25 -5.41
N LYS A 22 5.22 11.05 -4.10
CA LYS A 22 6.23 11.71 -3.25
C LYS A 22 7.63 11.09 -3.36
N GLY A 23 7.76 9.93 -3.99
CA GLY A 23 9.01 9.15 -4.02
C GLY A 23 9.36 8.48 -2.68
N ASP A 24 8.42 8.39 -1.73
CA ASP A 24 8.64 7.67 -0.46
C ASP A 24 8.37 6.17 -0.66
N PHE A 25 9.26 5.53 -1.42
CA PHE A 25 9.17 4.10 -1.73
C PHE A 25 9.28 3.23 -0.49
N SER A 26 9.94 3.72 0.54
CA SER A 26 10.13 3.03 1.82
C SER A 26 8.80 2.82 2.56
N LYS A 27 7.92 3.82 2.53
CA LYS A 27 6.57 3.73 3.07
C LYS A 27 5.61 3.10 2.07
N ALA A 28 5.76 3.39 0.78
CA ALA A 28 4.93 2.79 -0.27
C ALA A 28 5.05 1.26 -0.28
N ALA A 29 6.24 0.71 -0.03
CA ALA A 29 6.47 -0.73 0.08
C ALA A 29 5.65 -1.37 1.21
N VAL A 30 5.53 -0.71 2.37
CA VAL A 30 4.70 -1.19 3.50
C VAL A 30 3.22 -1.25 3.10
N VAL A 31 2.71 -0.23 2.40
CA VAL A 31 1.33 -0.21 1.93
C VAL A 31 1.12 -1.26 0.83
N ALA A 32 2.10 -1.43 -0.07
CA ALA A 32 2.05 -2.41 -1.15
C ALA A 32 2.00 -3.85 -0.62
N GLU A 33 2.76 -4.18 0.43
CA GLU A 33 2.71 -5.50 1.08
C GLU A 33 1.29 -5.81 1.58
N ASP A 34 0.68 -4.87 2.31
CA ASP A 34 -0.67 -5.06 2.84
C ASP A 34 -1.73 -5.17 1.74
N LEU A 35 -1.64 -4.34 0.69
CA LEU A 35 -2.53 -4.43 -0.47
C LEU A 35 -2.39 -5.76 -1.21
N GLN A 36 -1.17 -6.28 -1.37
CA GLN A 36 -0.94 -7.59 -1.97
C GLN A 36 -1.54 -8.70 -1.12
N HIS A 37 -1.35 -8.69 0.21
CA HIS A 37 -1.98 -9.67 1.09
C HIS A 37 -3.52 -9.65 1.02
N ILE A 38 -4.13 -8.46 0.89
CA ILE A 38 -5.58 -8.33 0.70
C ILE A 38 -6.00 -9.00 -0.62
N ILE A 39 -5.30 -8.68 -1.72
CA ILE A 39 -5.58 -9.22 -3.06
C ILE A 39 -5.41 -10.75 -3.11
N GLU A 40 -4.40 -11.29 -2.42
CA GLU A 40 -4.16 -12.73 -2.33
C GLU A 40 -5.25 -13.46 -1.53
N SER A 41 -5.77 -12.81 -0.48
CA SER A 41 -6.84 -13.37 0.36
C SER A 41 -8.21 -13.36 -0.33
N PHE A 42 -8.48 -12.30 -1.10
CA PHE A 42 -9.66 -12.12 -1.92
C PHE A 42 -9.28 -11.18 -3.06
N ASP A 43 -9.52 -11.53 -4.32
CA ASP A 43 -9.12 -10.68 -5.45
C ASP A 43 -10.22 -9.67 -5.83
N PRO A 44 -10.23 -8.44 -5.28
CA PRO A 44 -11.21 -7.41 -5.62
C PRO A 44 -11.06 -6.90 -7.05
N ARG A 45 -9.93 -7.15 -7.73
CA ARG A 45 -9.68 -6.67 -9.10
C ARG A 45 -10.62 -7.35 -10.10
N ALA A 46 -11.07 -8.57 -9.79
CA ALA A 46 -12.07 -9.28 -10.58
C ALA A 46 -13.45 -8.58 -10.58
N TYR A 47 -13.73 -7.78 -9.55
CA TYR A 47 -15.01 -7.08 -9.37
C TYR A 47 -14.91 -5.57 -9.61
N PHE A 48 -13.73 -4.98 -9.36
CA PHE A 48 -13.49 -3.53 -9.42
C PHE A 48 -12.17 -3.19 -10.15
N PRO A 49 -11.99 -3.60 -11.41
CA PRO A 49 -10.70 -3.48 -12.10
C PRO A 49 -10.23 -2.02 -12.23
N GLU A 50 -11.14 -1.07 -12.50
CA GLU A 50 -10.82 0.36 -12.64
C GLU A 50 -10.25 0.96 -11.35
N THR A 51 -10.75 0.53 -10.20
CA THR A 51 -10.26 0.97 -8.87
C THR A 51 -8.81 0.56 -8.64
N PHE A 52 -8.36 -0.54 -9.23
CA PHE A 52 -7.00 -1.07 -9.06
C PHE A 52 -6.05 -0.71 -10.20
N ALA A 53 -6.57 -0.20 -11.33
CA ALA A 53 -5.76 0.08 -12.52
C ALA A 53 -4.56 0.98 -12.21
N ARG A 54 -4.78 2.06 -11.44
CA ARG A 54 -3.73 3.01 -11.08
C ARG A 54 -2.70 2.39 -10.12
N PHE A 55 -3.16 1.68 -9.08
CA PHE A 55 -2.28 0.91 -8.20
C PHE A 55 -1.41 -0.08 -8.97
N SER A 56 -2.01 -0.88 -9.85
CA SER A 56 -1.29 -1.88 -10.66
C SER A 56 -0.26 -1.23 -11.60
N ALA A 57 -0.60 -0.10 -12.22
CA ALA A 57 0.34 0.64 -13.06
C ALA A 57 1.53 1.17 -12.25
N LEU A 58 1.28 1.81 -11.10
CA LEU A 58 2.34 2.33 -10.24
C LEU A 58 3.22 1.21 -9.67
N LEU A 59 2.63 0.11 -9.21
CA LEU A 59 3.36 -1.05 -8.73
C LEU A 59 4.29 -1.61 -9.82
N SER A 60 3.81 -1.73 -11.05
CA SER A 60 4.62 -2.22 -12.18
C SER A 60 5.72 -1.23 -12.57
N ASN A 61 5.45 0.07 -12.57
CA ASN A 61 6.40 1.09 -13.00
C ASN A 61 7.52 1.36 -11.97
N HIS A 62 7.26 1.05 -10.70
CA HIS A 62 8.17 1.32 -9.59
C HIS A 62 8.57 0.03 -8.85
N ILE A 63 8.49 -1.13 -9.52
CA ILE A 63 8.74 -2.41 -8.87
C ILE A 63 10.16 -2.50 -8.30
N ASP A 64 11.16 -2.00 -9.03
CA ASP A 64 12.56 -2.04 -8.59
C ASP A 64 12.77 -1.31 -7.25
N PRO A 65 12.48 0.00 -7.11
CA PRO A 65 12.68 0.70 -5.83
C PRO A 65 11.75 0.20 -4.72
N LEU A 66 10.58 -0.36 -5.04
CA LEU A 66 9.72 -1.00 -4.04
C LEU A 66 10.31 -2.32 -3.55
N SER A 67 10.91 -3.12 -4.44
CA SER A 67 11.48 -4.42 -4.11
C SER A 67 12.68 -4.31 -3.17
N GLU A 68 13.55 -3.31 -3.37
CA GLU A 68 14.68 -3.04 -2.49
C GLU A 68 14.26 -2.85 -1.02
N HIS A 69 13.11 -2.23 -0.78
CA HIS A 69 12.58 -2.03 0.57
C HIS A 69 11.82 -3.24 1.11
N LEU A 70 11.24 -4.07 0.24
CA LEU A 70 10.56 -5.31 0.63
C LEU A 70 11.54 -6.40 1.09
N ASP A 71 12.81 -6.31 0.70
CA ASP A 71 13.85 -7.22 1.18
C ASP A 71 14.22 -6.95 2.66
N ASP A 72 13.97 -5.73 3.15
CA ASP A 72 14.25 -5.28 4.53
C ASP A 72 13.11 -5.56 5.52
N ARG A 73 12.16 -6.45 5.20
CA ARG A 73 10.95 -6.73 6.00
C ARG A 73 11.21 -7.12 7.46
N GLU A 74 12.36 -7.70 7.75
CA GLU A 74 12.70 -8.11 9.13
C GLU A 74 13.32 -6.99 9.97
N SER A 75 13.69 -5.87 9.34
CA SER A 75 14.34 -4.74 9.98
C SER A 75 13.44 -4.08 11.03
N LEU A 76 14.07 -3.43 12.03
CA LEU A 76 13.34 -2.64 13.03
C LEU A 76 12.61 -1.46 12.37
N ALA A 77 13.21 -0.84 11.35
CA ALA A 77 12.61 0.26 10.62
C ALA A 77 11.31 -0.17 9.92
N TRP A 78 11.32 -1.33 9.25
CA TRP A 78 10.12 -1.90 8.63
C TRP A 78 9.01 -2.15 9.65
N LYS A 79 9.35 -2.81 10.77
CA LYS A 79 8.41 -3.11 11.85
C LYS A 79 7.78 -1.86 12.44
N ALA A 80 8.58 -0.81 12.70
CA ALA A 80 8.11 0.46 13.23
C ALA A 80 7.17 1.18 12.24
N ARG A 81 7.52 1.23 10.95
CA ARG A 81 6.67 1.80 9.90
C ARG A 81 5.36 1.04 9.74
N SER A 82 5.42 -0.28 9.75
CA SER A 82 4.25 -1.16 9.68
C SER A 82 3.30 -0.95 10.85
N GLN A 83 3.84 -0.75 12.06
CA GLN A 83 3.02 -0.40 13.24
C GLN A 83 2.37 0.97 13.08
N PHE A 84 3.12 1.99 12.64
CA PHE A 84 2.56 3.33 12.45
C PHE A 84 1.45 3.35 11.39
N TYR A 85 1.70 2.71 10.24
CA TYR A 85 0.72 2.51 9.17
C TYR A 85 -0.60 1.90 9.67
N ARG A 86 -0.53 0.90 10.57
CA ARG A 86 -1.72 0.21 11.11
C ARG A 86 -2.53 1.05 12.09
N VAL A 87 -1.90 2.00 12.78
CA VAL A 87 -2.55 2.80 13.83
C VAL A 87 -3.05 4.14 13.30
N ASP A 88 -2.33 4.76 12.38
CA ASP A 88 -2.67 6.06 11.81
C ASP A 88 -2.16 6.16 10.36
N LEU A 89 -2.99 5.67 9.41
CA LEU A 89 -2.70 5.73 7.98
C LEU A 89 -2.48 7.17 7.49
N ASP A 90 -3.29 8.10 7.98
CA ASP A 90 -3.25 9.49 7.58
C ASP A 90 -1.97 10.18 8.07
N GLY A 91 -1.58 9.95 9.32
CA GLY A 91 -0.30 10.39 9.88
C GLY A 91 0.89 9.75 9.17
N PHE A 92 0.79 8.47 8.85
CA PHE A 92 1.82 7.73 8.11
C PHE A 92 2.12 8.35 6.74
N VAL A 93 1.08 8.75 6.00
CA VAL A 93 1.21 9.39 4.67
C VAL A 93 1.74 10.83 4.75
N ARG A 94 1.47 11.55 5.86
CA ARG A 94 1.86 12.96 6.02
C ARG A 94 3.29 13.16 6.53
N SER A 95 3.81 12.22 7.33
CA SER A 95 5.11 12.39 8.00
C SER A 95 6.32 12.27 7.10
#